data_AF-A0A2N1CWA0-F1
#
_entry.id   AF-A0A2N1CWA0-F1
#
_cell.length_a   1.000
_cell.length_b   1.000
_cell.length_c   1.000
_cell.angle_alpha   90.00
_cell.angle_beta   90.00
_cell.angle_gamma   90.00
#
_symmetry.space_group_name_H-M   'P 1'
#
loop_
_entity.id
_entity.type
_entity.pdbx_description
1 polymer ?
#
loop_
_entity_poly.entity_id
_entity_poly.type
_entity_poly.pdbx_seq_one_letter_code
_entity_poly.pdbx_strand_id
1 'polypeptide(L)' 'MLSPSESDKRAKENIERYCLEPYGMKRLESGHYELAISYRSDDELDKTVHDLLTEISQEADMRNCFIEADAWEEGTERRW' A
#
# COMPACT_ATOMS: atom_id res chain seq x y z
N MET A 1 -22.15 -3.10 -8.66
CA MET A 1 -21.02 -2.92 -7.72
C MET A 1 -21.41 -3.57 -6.41
N LEU A 2 -20.67 -4.57 -5.95
CA LEU A 2 -20.87 -5.12 -4.61
C LEU A 2 -20.31 -4.10 -3.61
N SER A 3 -21.08 -3.75 -2.59
CA SER A 3 -20.57 -2.93 -1.49
C SER A 3 -19.48 -3.72 -0.75
N PRO A 4 -18.37 -3.09 -0.33
CA PRO A 4 -17.35 -3.79 0.45
C PRO A 4 -17.95 -4.35 1.74
N SER A 5 -17.55 -5.56 2.11
CA SER A 5 -17.94 -6.15 3.39
C SER A 5 -17.35 -5.36 4.56
N GLU A 6 -17.88 -5.54 5.77
CA GLU A 6 -17.31 -4.93 6.98
C GLU A 6 -15.86 -5.40 7.23
N SER A 7 -15.51 -6.62 6.80
CA SER A 7 -14.13 -7.12 6.86
C SER A 7 -13.21 -6.35 5.92
N ASP A 8 -13.66 -6.07 4.70
CA ASP A 8 -12.87 -5.34 3.70
C ASP A 8 -12.60 -3.89 4.15
N LYS A 9 -13.61 -3.25 4.76
CA LYS A 9 -13.44 -1.91 5.34
C LYS A 9 -12.38 -1.91 6.45
N ARG A 10 -12.46 -2.86 7.38
CA ARG A 10 -11.50 -2.95 8.48
C ARG A 10 -10.10 -3.36 8.02
N ALA A 11 -9.97 -4.13 6.92
CA ALA A 11 -8.69 -4.45 6.31
C ALA A 11 -8.04 -3.20 5.72
N LYS A 12 -8.82 -2.42 4.96
CA LYS A 12 -8.39 -1.14 4.42
C LYS A 12 -7.94 -0.16 5.51
N GLU A 13 -8.74 0.00 6.56
CA GLU A 13 -8.39 0.88 7.70
C GLU A 13 -7.09 0.45 8.41
N ASN A 14 -6.85 -0.86 8.51
CA ASN A 14 -5.61 -1.39 9.06
C ASN A 14 -4.40 -1.09 8.18
N ILE A 15 -4.52 -1.38 6.88
CA ILE A 15 -3.45 -1.12 5.91
C ILE A 15 -3.09 0.37 5.93
N GLU A 16 -4.10 1.24 5.91
CA GLU A 16 -3.92 2.68 5.98
C GLU A 16 -3.18 3.12 7.25
N ARG A 17 -3.51 2.53 8.40
CA ARG A 17 -2.92 2.88 9.69
C ARG A 17 -1.53 2.30 9.91
N TYR A 18 -1.31 1.05 9.55
CA TYR A 18 -0.12 0.31 9.93
C TYR A 18 0.94 0.26 8.81
N CYS A 19 0.51 0.24 7.56
CA CYS A 19 1.43 0.16 6.41
C CYS A 19 1.67 1.53 5.78
N LEU A 20 0.62 2.35 5.59
CA LEU A 20 0.70 3.56 4.76
C LEU A 20 0.97 4.85 5.58
N GLU A 21 0.37 5.00 6.76
CA GLU A 21 0.59 6.17 7.64
C GLU A 21 2.08 6.48 7.90
N PRO A 22 2.96 5.49 8.13
CA PRO A 22 4.39 5.75 8.34
C PRO A 22 5.07 6.50 7.20
N TYR A 23 4.52 6.41 5.98
CA TYR A 23 5.03 7.08 4.78
C TYR A 23 4.27 8.37 4.43
N GLY A 24 3.53 8.93 5.39
CA GLY A 24 2.82 10.19 5.21
C GLY A 24 1.71 10.12 4.16
N MET A 25 0.96 9.00 4.14
CA MET A 25 -0.02 8.71 3.10
C MET A 25 -1.00 9.86 2.82
N LYS A 26 -1.32 10.05 1.54
CA LYS A 26 -2.46 10.85 1.11
C LYS A 26 -3.39 9.99 0.28
N ARG A 27 -4.67 10.00 0.63
CA ARG A 27 -5.70 9.32 -0.16
C ARG A 27 -5.94 10.10 -1.44
N LEU A 28 -5.91 9.40 -2.56
CA LEU A 28 -6.30 9.90 -3.86
C LEU A 28 -7.67 9.31 -4.25
N GLU A 29 -8.12 9.64 -5.47
CA GLU A 29 -9.33 9.05 -6.03
C GLU A 29 -9.14 7.56 -6.37
N SER A 30 -10.24 6.85 -6.56
CA SER A 30 -10.27 5.46 -7.05
C SER A 30 -9.49 4.44 -6.23
N GLY A 31 -9.17 4.74 -4.96
CA GLY A 31 -8.44 3.83 -4.07
C GLY A 31 -6.93 3.89 -4.21
N HIS A 32 -6.38 4.90 -4.88
CA HIS A 32 -4.95 5.16 -4.94
C HIS A 32 -4.45 5.95 -3.72
N TYR A 33 -3.16 5.83 -3.45
CA TYR A 33 -2.47 6.51 -2.36
C TYR A 33 -1.16 7.11 -2.89
N GLU A 34 -0.86 8.33 -2.44
CA GLU A 34 0.46 8.93 -2.61
C GLU A 34 1.25 8.75 -1.31
N LEU A 35 2.49 8.27 -1.41
CA LEU A 35 3.41 8.04 -0.29
C LEU A 35 4.69 8.85 -0.48
N ALA A 36 5.31 9.26 0.64
CA ALA A 36 6.60 9.96 0.65
C ALA A 36 7.68 9.06 1.26
N ILE A 37 8.39 8.32 0.41
CA ILE A 37 9.46 7.40 0.83
C ILE A 37 10.81 8.12 0.72
N SER A 38 11.52 8.23 1.85
CA SER A 38 12.91 8.73 1.86
C SER A 38 13.88 7.56 1.69
N TYR A 39 14.78 7.66 0.72
CA TYR A 39 15.77 6.62 0.42
C TYR A 39 17.14 7.23 0.09
N ARG A 40 18.22 6.47 0.30
CA ARG A 40 19.59 6.90 0.00
C ARG A 40 20.19 6.19 -1.22
N SER A 41 19.53 5.13 -1.69
CA SER A 41 19.94 4.35 -2.85
C SER A 41 18.74 3.67 -3.47
N ASP A 42 18.86 3.33 -4.76
CA ASP A 42 17.81 2.61 -5.49
C ASP A 42 17.49 1.25 -4.84
N ASP A 43 18.50 0.50 -4.40
CA ASP A 43 18.31 -0.79 -3.71
C ASP A 43 17.51 -0.64 -2.40
N GLU A 44 17.69 0.48 -1.68
CA GLU A 44 16.92 0.78 -0.45
C GLU A 44 15.47 1.11 -0.79
N LEU A 45 15.23 1.86 -1.88
CA LEU A 45 13.89 2.14 -2.36
C LEU A 45 13.19 0.85 -2.78
N ASP A 46 13.81 0.03 -3.62
CA ASP A 46 13.25 -1.22 -4.11
C ASP A 46 12.86 -2.14 -2.95
N LYS A 47 13.78 -2.29 -1.98
CA LYS A 47 13.50 -3.08 -0.78
C LYS A 47 12.34 -2.51 0.02
N THR A 48 12.30 -1.19 0.24
CA THR A 48 11.24 -0.54 1.02
C THR A 48 9.87 -0.74 0.36
N VAL A 49 9.77 -0.62 -0.96
CA VAL A 49 8.51 -0.82 -1.69
C VAL A 49 8.09 -2.29 -1.64
N HIS A 50 9.01 -3.25 -1.85
CA HIS A 50 8.69 -4.67 -1.75
C HIS A 50 8.28 -5.11 -0.35
N ASP A 51 8.97 -4.62 0.68
CA ASP A 51 8.63 -4.88 2.08
C ASP A 51 7.23 -4.31 2.38
N LEU A 52 6.93 -3.09 1.94
CA LEU A 52 5.61 -2.47 2.08
C LEU A 52 4.49 -3.27 1.39
N LEU A 53 4.67 -3.66 0.13
CA LEU A 53 3.67 -4.47 -0.60
C LEU A 53 3.42 -5.81 0.11
N THR A 54 4.47 -6.40 0.68
CA THR A 54 4.37 -7.62 1.48
C THR A 54 3.56 -7.38 2.76
N GLU A 55 3.82 -6.30 3.49
CA GLU A 55 3.07 -5.93 4.71
C GLU A 55 1.58 -5.68 4.41
N ILE A 56 1.28 -4.99 3.30
CA ILE A 56 -0.10 -4.76 2.84
C ILE A 56 -0.84 -6.09 2.60
N SER A 57 -0.18 -7.03 1.90
CA SER A 57 -0.76 -8.35 1.64
C SER A 57 -0.99 -9.12 2.94
N GLN A 58 -0.05 -9.06 3.88
CA GLN A 58 -0.17 -9.75 5.18
C GLN A 58 -1.33 -9.18 6.03
N GLU A 59 -1.51 -7.86 6.05
CA GLU A 59 -2.64 -7.23 6.75
C GLU A 59 -4.00 -7.61 6.16
N ALA A 60 -4.08 -7.75 4.83
CA ALA A 60 -5.27 -8.25 4.16
C ALA A 60 -5.54 -9.73 4.51
N ASP A 61 -4.52 -10.58 4.41
CA ASP A 61 -4.61 -12.02 4.68
C ASP A 61 -5.04 -12.31 6.13
N MET A 62 -4.54 -11.54 7.11
CA MET A 62 -4.95 -11.66 8.53
C MET A 62 -6.46 -11.46 8.74
N ARG A 63 -7.15 -10.87 7.78
CA ARG A 63 -8.60 -10.61 7.82
C ARG A 63 -9.40 -11.49 6.87
N ASN A 64 -8.75 -12.50 6.28
CA ASN A 64 -9.29 -13.35 5.21
C ASN A 64 -9.73 -12.52 3.99
N CYS A 65 -9.03 -11.42 3.72
CA CYS A 65 -9.23 -10.57 2.55
C CYS A 65 -8.07 -10.81 1.57
N PHE A 66 -8.35 -10.75 0.27
CA PHE A 66 -7.34 -10.75 -0.78
C PHE A 66 -7.16 -9.32 -1.31
N ILE A 67 -5.93 -8.93 -1.62
CA ILE A 67 -5.62 -7.64 -2.21
C ILE A 67 -4.64 -7.80 -3.37
N GLU A 68 -4.87 -7.02 -4.43
CA GLU A 68 -3.89 -6.74 -5.48
C GLU A 68 -3.41 -5.31 -5.26
N ALA A 69 -2.10 -5.15 -5.09
CA ALA A 69 -1.46 -3.86 -4.85
C ALA A 69 -0.25 -3.73 -5.77
N ASP A 70 -0.24 -2.64 -6.54
CA ASP A 70 0.89 -2.25 -7.40
C ASP A 70 1.41 -0.89 -6.92
N ALA A 71 2.71 -0.64 -7.12
CA ALA A 71 3.34 0.64 -6.83
C ALA A 71 4.13 1.16 -8.03
N TRP A 72 4.20 2.48 -8.17
CA TRP A 72 5.02 3.12 -9.19
C TRP A 72 5.52 4.48 -8.70
N GLU A 73 6.66 4.91 -9.25
CA GLU A 73 7.20 6.24 -8.98
C GLU A 73 6.74 7.21 -10.08
N GLU A 74 5.95 8.21 -9.70
CA GLU A 74 5.43 9.24 -10.59
C GLU A 74 6.54 9.92 -11.40
N GLY A 75 6.36 10.00 -12.71
CA GLY A 75 7.33 10.61 -13.62
C GLY A 75 8.50 9.70 -14.03
N THR A 76 8.50 8.43 -13.65
CA THR A 76 9.51 7.44 -14.06
C THR A 76 8.88 6.19 -14.68
N GLU A 77 9.71 5.27 -15.16
CA GLU A 77 9.29 3.94 -15.61
C GLU A 77 9.34 2.88 -14.49
N ARG A 78 9.71 3.26 -13.25
CA ARG A 78 9.85 2.31 -12.14
C ARG A 78 8.49 1.86 -11.64
N ARG A 79 8.36 0.54 -11.46
CA ARG A 79 7.14 -0.14 -11.02
C ARG A 79 7.51 -1.35 -10.18
N TRP A 80 6.68 -1.63 -9.18
CA TRP A 80 6.79 -2.77 -8.29
C TRP A 80 5.43 -3.45 -8.16
#